data_AF-A0A7V6V4M5-F1
#
_entry.id   AF-A0A7V6V4M5-F1
#
_cell.length_a   1.000
_cell.length_b   1.000
_cell.length_c   1.000
_cell.angle_alpha   90.00
_cell.angle_beta   90.00
_cell.angle_gamma   90.00
#
_symmetry.space_group_name_H-M   'P 1'
#
loop_
_entity.id
_entity.type
_entity.pdbx_description
1 polymer ?
#
loop_
_entity_poly.entity_id
_entity_poly.type
_entity_poly.pdbx_seq_one_letter_code
_entity_poly.pdbx_strand_id
1 'polypeptide(L)'
;ILDQAATVDEAIALLEQYDMNSSAKSCFHFQIADAQGNSAVVEYVDNEMSVLRSEKPYQVCTNFFLTPGPKYNQGKGQDRYETLMDILSKKNGFMTRKQAMAALKAASQPMHLEKKDGKIHGTQWSVVYNLDEITADVALGCNYNKVYSYSLME
;
A
#
# COMPACT_ATOMS: atom_id res chain seq x y z
N ILE A 1 3.50 4.99 14.51
CA ILE A 1 2.24 5.44 13.85
C ILE A 1 1.05 4.71 14.45
N LEU A 2 0.87 3.40 14.19
CA LEU A 2 -0.35 2.67 14.59
C LEU A 2 -0.65 2.72 16.10
N ASP A 3 0.37 2.80 16.96
CA ASP A 3 0.17 2.91 18.42
C ASP A 3 -0.27 4.30 18.91
N GLN A 4 -0.18 5.34 18.06
CA GLN A 4 -0.29 6.74 18.50
C GLN A 4 -1.21 7.63 17.66
N ALA A 5 -1.64 7.19 16.47
CA ALA A 5 -2.45 7.98 15.56
C ALA A 5 -3.73 7.23 15.16
N ALA A 6 -4.87 7.90 15.28
CA ALA A 6 -6.18 7.41 14.85
C ALA A 6 -6.60 7.93 13.47
N THR A 7 -6.03 9.06 13.03
CA THR A 7 -6.34 9.68 11.72
C THR A 7 -5.11 9.81 10.83
N VAL A 8 -5.32 9.99 9.52
CA VAL A 8 -4.23 10.28 8.58
C VAL A 8 -3.50 11.58 8.95
N ASP A 9 -4.22 12.60 9.41
CA ASP A 9 -3.62 13.88 9.81
C ASP A 9 -2.73 13.75 11.05
N GLU A 10 -3.18 13.02 12.07
CA GLU A 10 -2.35 12.70 13.24
C GLU A 10 -1.09 11.91 12.87
N ALA A 11 -1.24 10.96 11.94
CA ALA A 11 -0.11 10.17 11.45
C ALA A 11 0.93 11.03 10.71
N ILE A 12 0.47 11.99 9.89
CA ILE A 12 1.34 12.95 9.20
C ILE A 12 2.03 13.86 10.22
N ALA A 13 1.29 14.45 11.17
CA ALA A 13 1.85 15.33 12.20
C ALA A 13 2.86 14.59 13.11
N LEU A 14 2.68 13.28 13.31
CA LEU A 14 3.68 12.46 13.99
C LEU A 14 4.93 12.27 13.13
N LEU A 15 4.78 11.97 11.84
CA LEU A 15 5.91 11.78 10.91
C LEU A 15 6.74 13.05 10.70
N GLU A 16 6.13 14.24 10.74
CA GLU A 16 6.82 15.54 10.66
C GLU A 16 7.87 15.75 11.76
N GLN A 17 7.74 15.03 12.88
CA GLN A 17 8.67 15.11 14.01
C GLN A 17 9.93 14.27 13.83
N TYR A 18 10.00 13.45 12.77
CA TYR A 18 11.11 12.52 12.53
C TYR A 18 11.79 12.80 11.19
N ASP A 19 13.12 12.84 11.22
CA ASP A 19 13.92 12.69 10.02
C ASP A 19 14.04 11.19 9.69
N MET A 20 13.63 10.81 8.48
CA MET A 20 13.72 9.42 8.02
C MET A 20 14.81 9.27 6.96
N ASN A 21 15.74 8.36 7.24
CA ASN A 21 16.76 7.94 6.31
C ASN A 21 16.59 6.45 5.96
N SER A 22 16.28 6.17 4.68
CA SER A 22 16.24 4.79 4.17
C SER A 22 17.65 4.28 3.91
N SER A 23 18.13 3.37 4.77
CA SER A 23 19.46 2.73 4.63
C SER A 23 19.63 1.96 3.32
N ALA A 24 18.52 1.54 2.69
CA ALA A 24 18.50 0.83 1.42
C ALA A 24 18.68 1.74 0.19
N LYS A 25 18.68 3.08 0.35
CA LYS A 25 18.67 4.07 -0.76
C LYS A 25 17.60 3.79 -1.83
N SER A 26 16.52 3.11 -1.44
CA SER A 26 15.40 2.77 -2.31
C SER A 26 14.22 3.71 -2.06
N CYS A 27 13.26 3.71 -2.98
CA CYS A 27 11.95 4.32 -2.75
C CYS A 27 11.33 3.68 -1.50
N PHE A 28 11.15 4.48 -0.45
CA PHE A 28 10.50 4.08 0.79
C PHE A 28 9.40 5.10 1.07
N HIS A 29 8.19 4.62 1.23
CA HIS A 29 7.02 5.45 1.52
C HIS A 29 6.06 4.74 2.45
N PHE A 30 5.22 5.52 3.10
CA PHE A 30 4.06 5.03 3.83
C PHE A 30 2.81 5.41 3.06
N GLN A 31 1.94 4.44 2.76
CA GLN A 31 0.55 4.73 2.43
C GLN A 31 -0.28 4.53 3.69
N ILE A 32 -1.02 5.56 4.09
CA ILE A 32 -1.80 5.59 5.33
C ILE A 32 -3.23 5.94 4.96
N ALA A 33 -4.20 5.22 5.53
CA ALA A 33 -5.62 5.48 5.35
C ALA A 33 -6.36 5.36 6.69
N ASP A 34 -7.47 6.08 6.85
CA ASP A 34 -8.31 6.05 8.05
C ASP A 34 -9.79 5.73 7.74
N ALA A 35 -10.57 5.47 8.79
CA ALA A 35 -11.99 5.11 8.70
C ALA A 35 -12.88 6.27 8.18
N GLN A 36 -12.36 7.50 8.08
CA GLN A 36 -13.08 8.62 7.48
C GLN A 36 -12.92 8.65 5.96
N GLY A 37 -12.13 7.73 5.39
CA GLY A 37 -11.86 7.64 3.96
C GLY A 37 -10.70 8.52 3.51
N ASN A 38 -9.94 9.13 4.42
CA ASN A 38 -8.74 9.85 4.05
C ASN A 38 -7.63 8.86 3.67
N SER A 39 -6.77 9.27 2.73
CA SER A 39 -5.55 8.54 2.38
C SER A 39 -4.43 9.50 2.02
N ALA A 40 -3.22 9.17 2.43
CA ALA A 40 -2.00 9.87 2.04
C ALA A 40 -0.86 8.90 1.75
N VAL A 41 -0.01 9.26 0.78
CA VAL A 41 1.31 8.66 0.58
C VAL A 41 2.34 9.65 1.09
N VAL A 42 3.17 9.22 2.05
CA VAL A 42 4.27 9.99 2.60
C VAL A 42 5.58 9.45 2.05
N GLU A 43 6.32 10.28 1.33
CA GLU A 43 7.61 9.97 0.71
C GLU A 43 8.71 10.87 1.30
N TYR A 44 9.95 10.39 1.30
CA TYR A 44 11.12 11.20 1.66
C TYR A 44 12.03 11.33 0.44
N VAL A 45 12.06 12.51 -0.15
CA VAL A 45 12.82 12.82 -1.36
C VAL A 45 13.92 13.80 -0.98
N ASP A 46 15.17 13.35 -1.09
CA ASP A 46 16.35 14.17 -0.75
C ASP A 46 16.33 14.69 0.69
N ASN A 47 15.87 13.81 1.60
CA ASN A 47 15.66 14.06 3.03
C ASN A 47 14.55 15.07 3.36
N GLU A 48 13.72 15.43 2.38
CA GLU A 48 12.52 16.23 2.61
C GLU A 48 11.28 15.35 2.57
N MET A 49 10.41 15.52 3.59
CA MET A 49 9.13 14.83 3.64
C MET A 49 8.17 15.45 2.62
N SER A 50 7.59 14.61 1.76
CA SER A 50 6.52 14.97 0.83
C SER A 50 5.25 14.21 1.16
N VAL A 51 4.12 14.91 1.18
CA VAL A 51 2.80 14.33 1.48
C VAL A 51 1.91 14.45 0.26
N LEU A 52 1.49 13.31 -0.28
CA LEU A 52 0.59 13.22 -1.42
C LEU A 52 -0.76 12.74 -0.93
N ARG A 53 -1.72 13.66 -0.78
CA ARG A 53 -3.10 13.33 -0.41
C ARG A 53 -3.86 12.76 -1.61
N SER A 54 -4.81 11.88 -1.33
CA SER A 54 -5.67 11.33 -2.39
C SER A 54 -6.55 12.42 -3.01
N GLU A 55 -6.49 12.56 -4.34
CA GLU A 55 -7.39 13.43 -5.12
C GLU A 55 -8.66 12.70 -5.59
N LYS A 56 -8.68 11.37 -5.44
CA LYS A 56 -9.77 10.49 -5.85
C LYS A 56 -10.36 9.77 -4.62
N PRO A 57 -11.50 9.09 -4.74
CA PRO A 57 -12.01 8.20 -3.69
C PRO A 57 -11.11 6.98 -3.40
N TYR A 58 -9.94 6.89 -4.04
CA TYR A 58 -8.97 5.82 -3.91
C TYR A 58 -7.56 6.34 -4.20
N GLN A 59 -6.56 5.70 -3.61
CA GLN A 59 -5.15 5.99 -3.85
C GLN A 59 -4.39 4.68 -4.00
N VAL A 60 -3.43 4.66 -4.94
CA VAL A 60 -2.58 3.49 -5.19
C VAL A 60 -1.13 3.88 -4.89
N CYS A 61 -0.39 2.96 -4.28
CA CYS A 61 1.03 3.11 -4.05
C CYS A 61 1.73 1.76 -4.31
N THR A 62 2.88 1.77 -5.00
CA THR A 62 3.65 0.52 -5.26
C THR A 62 5.12 0.67 -4.87
N ASN A 63 6.11 0.53 -5.76
CA ASN A 63 7.52 0.62 -5.36
C ASN A 63 8.29 1.62 -6.23
N PHE A 64 7.66 2.75 -6.55
CA PHE A 64 8.24 3.90 -7.22
C PHE A 64 7.73 5.21 -6.62
N PHE A 65 8.49 6.29 -6.81
CA PHE A 65 8.14 7.61 -6.26
C PHE A 65 6.97 8.25 -7.01
N LEU A 66 5.99 8.73 -6.26
CA LEU A 66 4.85 9.50 -6.74
C LEU A 66 5.08 11.02 -6.62
N THR A 67 6.03 11.46 -5.80
CA THR A 67 6.35 12.87 -5.60
C THR A 67 6.85 13.50 -6.90
N PRO A 68 6.23 14.59 -7.38
CA PRO A 68 6.72 15.31 -8.54
C PRO A 68 8.15 15.81 -8.33
N GLY A 69 9.02 15.61 -9.31
CA GLY A 69 10.41 16.03 -9.24
C GLY A 69 11.37 15.04 -9.89
N PRO A 70 12.69 15.19 -9.68
CA PRO A 70 13.71 14.37 -10.35
C PRO A 70 13.58 12.85 -10.09
N LYS A 71 13.05 12.47 -8.93
CA LYS A 71 12.84 11.05 -8.56
C LYS A 71 11.50 10.49 -9.00
N TYR A 72 10.59 11.32 -9.53
CA TYR A 72 9.27 10.87 -9.97
C TYR A 72 9.36 9.66 -10.90
N ASN A 73 8.51 8.66 -10.65
CA ASN A 73 8.44 7.40 -11.39
C ASN A 73 9.73 6.54 -11.34
N GLN A 74 10.74 6.90 -10.53
CA GLN A 74 11.88 6.03 -10.29
C GLN A 74 11.50 4.91 -9.33
N GLY A 75 11.79 3.66 -9.73
CA GLY A 75 11.45 2.46 -8.97
C GLY A 75 10.85 1.38 -9.86
N LYS A 76 10.10 0.45 -9.27
CA LYS A 76 9.44 -0.66 -9.97
C LYS A 76 7.98 -0.80 -9.53
N GLY A 77 7.19 -1.54 -10.30
CA GLY A 77 5.79 -1.85 -9.97
C GLY A 77 4.76 -0.98 -10.70
N GLN A 78 5.18 -0.22 -11.72
CA GLN A 78 4.29 0.57 -12.57
C GLN A 78 3.20 -0.28 -13.22
N ASP A 79 3.53 -1.50 -13.64
CA ASP A 79 2.57 -2.50 -14.17
C ASP A 79 1.47 -2.85 -13.16
N ARG A 80 1.85 -3.11 -11.90
CA ARG A 80 0.92 -3.38 -10.81
C ARG A 80 0.10 -2.15 -10.45
N TYR A 81 0.74 -0.99 -10.46
CA TYR A 81 0.07 0.29 -10.20
C TYR A 81 -1.02 0.56 -11.25
N GLU A 82 -0.69 0.42 -12.54
CA GLU A 82 -1.64 0.56 -13.65
C GLU A 82 -2.79 -0.44 -13.53
N THR A 83 -2.49 -1.70 -13.20
CA THR A 83 -3.51 -2.74 -12.97
C THR A 83 -4.49 -2.33 -11.85
N LEU A 84 -3.98 -1.87 -10.72
CA LEU A 84 -4.82 -1.43 -9.59
C LEU A 84 -5.60 -0.16 -9.92
N MET A 85 -4.97 0.81 -10.60
CA MET A 85 -5.63 2.03 -11.05
C MET A 85 -6.78 1.76 -12.01
N ASP A 86 -6.61 0.83 -12.96
CA ASP A 86 -7.67 0.43 -13.89
C ASP A 86 -8.85 -0.21 -13.14
N ILE A 87 -8.57 -1.17 -12.25
CA ILE A 87 -9.60 -1.83 -11.43
C ILE A 87 -10.36 -0.83 -10.58
N LEU A 88 -9.65 0.03 -9.83
CA LEU A 88 -10.26 1.02 -8.94
C LEU A 88 -11.05 2.07 -9.71
N SER A 89 -10.55 2.54 -10.86
CA SER A 89 -11.26 3.52 -11.68
C SER A 89 -12.60 2.98 -12.20
N LYS A 90 -12.63 1.73 -12.69
CA LYS A 90 -13.86 1.04 -13.13
C LYS A 90 -14.86 0.81 -12.00
N LYS A 91 -14.41 0.88 -10.75
CA LYS A 91 -15.23 0.71 -9.55
C LYS A 91 -15.48 2.02 -8.80
N ASN A 92 -14.99 3.15 -9.32
CA ASN A 92 -15.00 4.45 -8.64
C ASN A 92 -14.43 4.38 -7.20
N GLY A 93 -13.46 3.48 -6.96
CA GLY A 93 -12.87 3.24 -5.63
C GLY A 93 -13.68 2.32 -4.70
N PHE A 94 -14.94 2.02 -5.00
CA PHE A 94 -15.80 1.24 -4.11
C PHE A 94 -15.72 -0.26 -4.39
N MET A 95 -15.26 -1.03 -3.41
CA MET A 95 -15.09 -2.49 -3.53
C MET A 95 -15.56 -3.22 -2.28
N THR A 96 -16.17 -4.39 -2.48
CA THR A 96 -16.33 -5.39 -1.41
C THR A 96 -14.97 -5.99 -1.02
N ARG A 97 -14.85 -6.56 0.19
CA ARG A 97 -13.63 -7.27 0.63
C ARG A 97 -13.17 -8.33 -0.37
N LYS A 98 -14.10 -9.08 -0.97
CA LYS A 98 -13.82 -10.07 -2.01
C LYS A 98 -13.25 -9.46 -3.30
N GLN A 99 -13.78 -8.30 -3.72
CA GLN A 99 -13.27 -7.58 -4.89
C GLN A 99 -11.88 -6.98 -4.63
N ALA A 100 -11.66 -6.42 -3.43
CA ALA A 100 -10.35 -5.92 -3.01
C ALA A 100 -9.31 -7.05 -2.99
N MET A 101 -9.66 -8.24 -2.46
CA MET A 101 -8.77 -9.40 -2.48
C MET A 101 -8.49 -9.87 -3.91
N ALA A 102 -9.48 -9.82 -4.81
CA ALA A 102 -9.27 -10.11 -6.22
C ALA A 102 -8.37 -9.08 -6.93
N ALA A 103 -8.44 -7.80 -6.54
CA ALA A 103 -7.53 -6.76 -7.04
C ALA A 103 -6.09 -7.02 -6.58
N LEU A 104 -5.88 -7.40 -5.31
CA LEU A 104 -4.58 -7.82 -4.81
C LEU A 104 -4.04 -9.06 -5.54
N LYS A 105 -4.90 -10.02 -5.85
CA LYS A 105 -4.54 -11.17 -6.70
C LYS A 105 -4.07 -10.73 -8.09
N ALA A 106 -4.78 -9.80 -8.72
CA ALA A 106 -4.42 -9.30 -10.05
C ALA A 106 -3.05 -8.58 -10.05
N ALA A 107 -2.72 -7.88 -8.97
CA ALA A 107 -1.42 -7.21 -8.79
C ALA A 107 -0.34 -8.11 -8.14
N SER A 108 -0.65 -9.37 -7.83
CA SER A 108 0.29 -10.26 -7.16
C SER A 108 1.40 -10.74 -8.09
N GLN A 109 2.56 -11.03 -7.52
CA GLN A 109 3.69 -11.59 -8.24
C GLN A 109 3.81 -13.08 -7.91
N PRO A 110 3.78 -13.99 -8.91
CA PRO A 110 3.91 -15.41 -8.65
C PRO A 110 5.27 -15.75 -8.05
N MET A 111 5.28 -16.77 -7.20
CA MET A 111 6.50 -17.31 -6.60
C MET A 111 7.44 -17.84 -7.68
N HIS A 112 8.66 -17.34 -7.71
CA HIS A 112 9.69 -17.77 -8.66
C HIS A 112 11.07 -17.75 -8.02
N LEU A 113 11.97 -18.60 -8.52
CA LEU A 113 13.39 -18.56 -8.14
C LEU A 113 14.08 -17.42 -8.89
N GLU A 114 14.57 -16.43 -8.16
CA GLU A 114 15.40 -15.37 -8.73
C GLU A 114 16.80 -15.92 -8.97
N LYS A 115 17.26 -15.82 -10.21
CA LYS A 115 18.55 -16.39 -10.64
C LYS A 115 19.73 -15.61 -10.06
N LYS A 116 19.54 -14.32 -9.76
CA LYS A 116 20.62 -13.46 -9.28
C LYS A 116 21.08 -13.78 -7.86
N ASP A 117 20.15 -14.12 -6.96
CA ASP A 117 20.45 -14.38 -5.56
C ASP A 117 20.08 -15.81 -5.09
N GLY A 118 19.46 -16.61 -5.97
CA GLY A 118 19.07 -17.99 -5.68
C GLY A 118 17.93 -18.10 -4.68
N LYS A 119 17.18 -17.02 -4.43
CA LYS A 119 16.07 -17.00 -3.46
C LYS A 119 14.72 -17.07 -4.16
N ILE A 120 13.69 -17.47 -3.42
CA ILE A 120 12.31 -17.42 -3.90
C ILE A 120 11.78 -16.01 -3.67
N HIS A 121 11.31 -15.37 -4.74
CA HIS A 121 10.65 -14.06 -4.72
C HIS A 121 9.21 -14.19 -5.17
N GLY A 122 8.36 -13.29 -4.70
CA GLY A 122 6.93 -13.28 -5.02
C GLY A 122 6.09 -12.77 -3.85
N THR A 123 4.80 -12.61 -4.08
CA THR A 123 3.85 -12.17 -3.06
C THR A 123 3.69 -13.25 -1.99
N GLN A 124 4.19 -12.98 -0.78
CA GLN A 124 4.12 -13.92 0.34
C GLN A 124 2.74 -13.92 1.00
N TRP A 125 2.09 -12.76 1.06
CA TRP A 125 0.74 -12.60 1.61
C TRP A 125 0.04 -11.39 0.99
N SER A 126 -1.28 -11.35 1.15
CA SER A 126 -2.14 -10.22 0.79
C SER A 126 -3.11 -9.98 1.92
N VAL A 127 -3.33 -8.71 2.29
CA VAL A 127 -4.23 -8.33 3.38
C VAL A 127 -5.20 -7.27 2.89
N VAL A 128 -6.49 -7.47 3.16
CA VAL A 128 -7.54 -6.45 3.00
C VAL A 128 -7.98 -6.04 4.40
N TYR A 129 -7.76 -4.77 4.73
CA TYR A 129 -8.28 -4.17 5.96
C TYR A 129 -9.63 -3.52 5.67
N ASN A 130 -10.65 -3.83 6.46
CA ASN A 130 -11.91 -3.10 6.51
C ASN A 130 -11.88 -2.18 7.73
N LEU A 131 -11.79 -0.88 7.49
CA LEU A 131 -11.64 0.12 8.56
C LEU A 131 -12.96 0.45 9.28
N ASP A 132 -14.11 0.21 8.63
CA ASP A 132 -15.43 0.40 9.24
C ASP A 132 -15.77 -0.75 10.20
N GLU A 133 -15.49 -1.99 9.78
CA GLU A 133 -15.75 -3.19 10.58
C GLU A 133 -14.58 -3.55 11.51
N ILE A 134 -13.41 -2.90 11.35
CA ILE A 134 -12.17 -3.18 12.08
C ILE A 134 -11.76 -4.65 11.94
N THR A 135 -11.75 -5.13 10.69
CA THR A 135 -11.40 -6.51 10.34
C THR A 135 -10.23 -6.58 9.35
N ALA A 136 -9.55 -7.72 9.32
CA ALA A 136 -8.50 -8.02 8.37
C ALA A 136 -8.72 -9.39 7.72
N ASP A 137 -8.75 -9.42 6.39
CA ASP A 137 -8.79 -10.64 5.58
C ASP A 137 -7.40 -10.92 5.00
N VAL A 138 -6.82 -12.07 5.33
CA VAL A 138 -5.44 -12.44 4.99
C VAL A 138 -5.41 -13.67 4.07
N ALA A 139 -4.75 -13.55 2.92
CA ALA A 139 -4.39 -14.67 2.05
C ALA A 139 -2.88 -14.90 2.09
N LEU A 140 -2.44 -16.16 2.19
CA LEU A 140 -1.03 -16.54 2.29
C LEU A 140 -0.57 -17.29 1.03
N GLY A 141 0.67 -17.05 0.60
CA GLY A 141 1.34 -17.76 -0.50
C GLY A 141 0.59 -17.74 -1.83
N CYS A 142 -0.03 -16.59 -2.17
CA CYS A 142 -0.92 -16.45 -3.33
C CYS A 142 -2.12 -17.43 -3.36
N ASN A 143 -2.47 -18.08 -2.25
CA ASN A 143 -3.63 -18.96 -2.17
C ASN A 143 -4.91 -18.17 -1.86
N TYR A 144 -5.45 -17.48 -2.85
CA TYR A 144 -6.67 -16.68 -2.73
C TYR A 144 -7.96 -17.49 -2.56
N ASN A 145 -7.89 -18.83 -2.59
CA ASN A 145 -9.02 -19.70 -2.26
C ASN A 145 -9.15 -19.92 -0.76
N LYS A 146 -8.11 -19.58 0.03
CA LYS A 146 -8.09 -19.69 1.48
C LYS A 146 -7.77 -18.34 2.10
N VAL A 147 -8.81 -17.68 2.61
CA VAL A 147 -8.71 -16.37 3.29
C VAL A 147 -9.03 -16.58 4.77
N TYR A 148 -8.16 -16.05 5.63
CA TYR A 148 -8.36 -16.03 7.09
C TYR A 148 -8.85 -14.65 7.50
N SER A 149 -9.97 -14.59 8.24
CA SER A 149 -10.55 -13.32 8.70
C SER A 149 -10.28 -13.14 10.19
N TYR A 150 -9.85 -11.94 10.57
CA TYR A 150 -9.62 -11.52 11.95
C TYR A 150 -10.46 -10.28 12.24
N SER A 151 -10.94 -10.17 13.47
CA SER A 151 -11.64 -9.00 14.00
C SER A 151 -10.90 -8.49 15.22
N LEU A 152 -10.77 -7.17 15.35
CA LEU A 152 -10.33 -6.55 16.60
C LEU A 152 -11.51 -6.21 17.53
N MET A 153 -12.73 -6.35 17.03
CA MET A 153 -13.95 -6.29 17.82
C MET A 153 -14.31 -7.73 18.20
N GLU A 154 -14.25 -8.07 19.49
CA GLU A 154 -14.65 -9.38 20.03
C GLU A 154 -16.11 -9.72 19.73
#